data_AF-U3U508-F1
#
_entry.id   AF-U3U508-F1
#
_cell.length_a   1.000
_cell.length_b   1.000
_cell.length_c   1.000
_cell.angle_alpha   90.00
_cell.angle_beta   90.00
_cell.angle_gamma   90.00
#
_symmetry.space_group_name_H-M   'P 1'
#
loop_
_entity.id
_entity.type
_entity.pdbx_description
1 polymer ?
#
loop_
_entity_poly.entity_id
_entity_poly.type
_entity_poly.pdbx_seq_one_letter_code
_entity_poly.pdbx_strand_id
1 'polypeptide(L)' 'MTELLRKMLSAPGKIMQEAIRHDVSNSNGKIITDLNGSATVNMKNQQVRDSMRARMEELAAKRQG' A
#
# COMPACT_ATOMS: atom_id res chain seq x y z
N MET A 1 -13.62 -42.61 13.32
CA MET A 1 -13.45 -41.53 12.32
C MET A 1 -13.42 -40.13 12.96
N THR A 2 -12.86 -39.99 14.17
CA THR A 2 -12.96 -38.73 14.95
C THR A 2 -11.60 -38.10 15.24
N GLU A 3 -10.50 -38.87 15.13
CA GLU A 3 -9.15 -38.38 15.38
C GLU A 3 -8.46 -37.76 14.15
N LEU A 4 -8.75 -38.28 12.94
CA LEU A 4 -8.20 -37.76 11.69
C LEU A 4 -8.69 -36.32 11.40
N LEU A 5 -9.96 -36.03 11.69
CA LEU A 5 -10.51 -34.67 11.59
C LEU A 5 -9.88 -33.71 12.61
N ARG A 6 -9.56 -34.19 13.82
CA ARG A 6 -8.92 -33.40 14.87
C ARG A 6 -7.50 -32.95 14.50
N LYS A 7 -6.73 -33.82 13.82
CA LYS A 7 -5.38 -33.49 13.31
C LYS A 7 -5.39 -32.50 12.13
N MET A 8 -6.44 -32.53 11.31
CA MET A 8 -6.60 -31.57 10.19
C MET A 8 -7.04 -30.18 10.69
N LEU A 9 -7.86 -30.12 11.74
CA LEU A 9 -8.26 -28.88 12.40
C LEU A 9 -7.18 -28.28 13.31
N SER A 10 -6.16 -29.07 13.68
CA SER A 10 -5.05 -28.63 14.53
C SER A 10 -3.83 -28.11 13.75
N ALA A 11 -3.89 -28.02 12.42
CA ALA A 11 -2.88 -27.32 11.66
C ALA A 11 -3.07 -25.81 11.91
N PRO A 12 -2.24 -25.18 12.77
CA PRO A 12 -2.47 -23.83 13.23
C PRO A 12 -2.27 -22.88 12.05
N GLY A 13 -3.05 -21.80 12.01
CA GLY A 13 -3.16 -20.79 10.95
C GLY A 13 -1.88 -20.01 10.61
N LYS A 14 -0.79 -20.72 10.30
CA LYS A 14 0.50 -20.19 9.88
C LYS A 14 0.53 -19.80 8.40
N ILE A 15 -0.45 -20.22 7.61
CA ILE A 15 -0.53 -19.87 6.18
C ILE A 15 -1.27 -18.52 5.96
N MET A 16 -1.89 -17.94 6.99
CA MET A 16 -2.63 -16.66 6.84
C MET A 16 -1.77 -15.41 7.03
N GLN A 17 -0.55 -15.51 7.54
CA GLN A 17 0.31 -14.32 7.74
C GLN A 17 1.07 -13.89 6.49
N GLU A 18 1.30 -14.79 5.53
CA GLU A 18 2.15 -14.48 4.36
C GLU A 18 1.38 -13.87 3.18
N ALA A 19 0.04 -13.97 3.17
CA ALA A 19 -0.81 -13.49 2.08
C ALA A 19 -1.40 -12.08 2.28
N ILE A 20 -1.20 -11.45 3.44
CA ILE A 20 -1.80 -10.15 3.76
C ILE A 20 -0.70 -9.08 3.81
N ARG A 21 0.05 -8.93 2.72
CA ARG A 21 0.64 -7.63 2.36
C ARG A 21 -0.30 -6.98 1.34
N HIS A 22 -1.53 -6.71 1.78
CA HIS A 22 -2.42 -5.86 1.00
C HIS A 22 -2.11 -4.43 1.39
N ASP A 23 -1.16 -3.82 0.68
CA ASP A 23 -1.10 -2.38 0.56
C ASP A 23 -2.45 -1.93 0.03
N VAL A 24 -3.28 -1.31 0.88
CA VAL A 24 -4.62 -0.88 0.48
C VAL A 24 -4.45 0.37 -0.36
N SER A 25 -4.40 0.18 -1.68
CA SER A 25 -4.44 1.28 -2.63
C SER A 25 -5.82 1.93 -2.59
N ASN A 26 -5.89 3.21 -2.25
CA ASN A 26 -7.11 4.01 -2.37
C ASN A 26 -7.64 3.95 -3.83
N SER A 27 -8.93 4.19 -4.08
CA SER A 27 -9.57 4.10 -5.41
C SER A 27 -8.88 4.92 -6.51
N ASN A 28 -8.13 5.96 -6.13
CA ASN A 28 -7.35 6.80 -7.03
C ASN A 28 -5.85 6.40 -7.12
N GLY A 29 -5.40 5.45 -6.31
CA GLY A 29 -4.03 4.93 -6.28
C GLY A 29 -2.95 5.95 -5.94
N LYS A 30 -3.31 7.12 -5.38
CA LYS A 30 -2.39 8.22 -5.05
C LYS A 30 -1.72 8.04 -3.69
N ILE A 31 -2.39 7.35 -2.77
CA ILE A 31 -1.94 7.09 -1.41
C ILE A 31 -1.96 5.58 -1.19
N ILE A 32 -0.87 5.08 -0.62
CA ILE A 32 -0.74 3.70 -0.13
C ILE A 32 -0.81 3.77 1.39
N THR A 33 -1.74 3.04 1.97
CA THR A 33 -1.83 2.87 3.42
C THR A 33 -1.32 1.50 3.78
N ASP A 34 -0.32 1.45 4.67
CA ASP A 34 0.18 0.19 5.22
C ASP A 34 -0.76 -0.34 6.31
N LEU A 35 -0.49 -1.56 6.78
CA LEU A 35 -1.31 -2.24 7.78
C LEU A 35 -1.20 -1.63 9.18
N ASN A 36 -0.17 -0.82 9.44
CA ASN A 36 0.01 -0.08 10.68
C ASN A 36 -0.72 1.27 10.65
N GLY A 37 -1.40 1.59 9.54
CA GLY A 37 -2.10 2.85 9.33
C GLY A 37 -1.19 3.98 8.85
N SER A 38 0.07 3.72 8.51
CA SER A 38 0.94 4.74 7.93
C SER A 38 0.52 4.99 6.49
N ALA A 39 0.34 6.27 6.13
CA ALA A 39 0.02 6.68 4.78
C ALA A 39 1.26 7.20 4.06
N THR A 40 1.53 6.67 2.88
CA THR A 40 2.63 7.11 2.01
C THR A 40 2.11 7.52 0.64
N VAL A 41 2.79 8.46 0.00
CA VAL A 41 2.45 8.92 -1.35
C VAL A 41 2.93 7.89 -2.36
N ASN A 42 2.02 7.45 -3.25
CA ASN A 42 2.36 6.48 -4.28
C ASN A 42 3.11 7.12 -5.45
N MET A 43 4.45 7.12 -5.38
CA MET A 43 5.31 7.65 -6.43
C MET A 43 5.27 6.86 -7.74
N LYS A 44 4.67 5.66 -7.75
CA LYS A 44 4.43 4.89 -8.98
C LYS A 44 3.24 5.43 -9.78
N ASN A 45 2.36 6.22 -9.18
CA ASN A 45 1.23 6.86 -9.87
C ASN A 45 1.71 8.03 -10.74
N GLN A 46 1.38 8.01 -12.04
CA GLN A 46 1.79 9.04 -13.00
C GLN A 46 1.26 10.43 -12.62
N GLN A 47 0.00 10.54 -12.21
CA GLN A 47 -0.62 11.82 -11.84
C GLN A 47 0.06 12.46 -10.62
N VAL A 48 0.50 11.63 -9.66
CA VAL A 48 1.26 12.10 -8.50
C VAL A 48 2.58 12.72 -8.96
N ARG A 49 3.33 12.02 -9.82
CA ARG A 49 4.60 12.54 -10.35
C ARG A 49 4.43 13.84 -11.14
N ASP A 50 3.42 13.89 -11.99
CA ASP A 50 3.17 15.08 -12.82
C ASP A 50 2.73 16.27 -11.98
N SER A 51 1.86 16.05 -10.99
CA SER A 51 1.46 17.10 -10.05
C SER A 51 2.65 17.63 -9.23
N MET A 52 3.53 16.74 -8.76
CA MET A 52 4.72 17.15 -8.02
C MET A 52 5.72 17.90 -8.90
N ARG A 53 5.91 17.48 -10.15
CA ARG A 53 6.77 18.17 -11.11
C ARG A 53 6.26 19.58 -11.40
N ALA A 54 4.98 19.72 -11.76
CA ALA A 54 4.38 21.01 -12.04
C ALA A 54 4.52 21.99 -10.87
N ARG A 55 4.31 21.51 -9.64
CA ARG A 55 4.49 22.33 -8.44
C ARG A 55 5.96 22.74 -8.23
N MET A 56 6.91 21.87 -8.52
CA MET A 56 8.33 22.19 -8.43
C MET A 56 8.76 23.21 -9.49
N GLU A 57 8.25 23.09 -10.71
CA GLU A 57 8.48 24.06 -11.80
C GLU A 57 7.90 25.42 -11.43
N GLU A 58 6.68 25.48 -10.88
CA GLU A 58 6.07 26.72 -10.39
C GLU A 58 6.93 27.38 -9.28
N LEU A 59 7.40 26.59 -8.32
CA LEU A 59 8.26 27.09 -7.24
C LEU A 59 9.62 27.57 -7.75
N ALA A 60 10.18 26.91 -8.75
CA ALA A 60 11.43 27.33 -9.38
C ALA A 60 11.25 28.64 -10.15
N ALA A 61 10.17 28.77 -10.92
CA ALA A 61 9.83 30.00 -11.63
C ALA A 61 9.64 31.19 -10.67
N LYS A 62 8.95 30.98 -9.54
CA LYS A 62 8.76 32.01 -8.50
C LYS A 62 10.05 32.44 -7.80
N ARG A 63 11.13 31.67 -7.86
CA ARG A 63 12.44 32.04 -7.29
C ARG A 63 13.31 32.85 -8.25
N GLN A 64 12.95 32.89 -9.53
CA GLN A 64 13.72 33.56 -10.59
C GLN A 64 13.12 34.91 -11.03
N GLY A 65 11.88 35.21 -10.63
CA GLY A 65 11.22 36.49 -10.85
C GLY A 65 11.17 37.32 -9.58
#